data_AF-W8L8I5-F1
#
_entry.id   AF-W8L8I5-F1
#
_cell.length_a   1.000
_cell.length_b   1.000
_cell.length_c   1.000
_cell.angle_alpha   90.00
_cell.angle_beta   90.00
_cell.angle_gamma   90.00
#
_symmetry.space_group_name_H-M   'P 1'
#
loop_
_entity.id
_entity.type
_entity.pdbx_description
1 polymer ?
#
loop_
_entity_poly.entity_id
_entity_poly.type
_entity_poly.pdbx_seq_one_letter_code
_entity_poly.pdbx_strand_id
1 'polypeptide(L)'
;MSLRRSLSQGLLGLMLMLLGLFVLVSLAVLLWAQFESLDAIEGRLEAAAPWLTVMRINVIVAVVVTWPRLVTWWVVDPARRAALLRARWRLAGWLVILEITLGQGLVGAFIASLMAPGA
;
A
#
# COMPACT_ATOMS: atom_id res chain seq x y z
N MET A 1 27.83 10.82 13.77
CA MET A 1 26.60 10.62 14.57
C MET A 1 25.46 11.59 14.17
N SER A 2 25.76 12.82 13.72
CA SER A 2 24.76 13.83 13.27
C SER A 2 24.05 13.49 11.95
N LEU A 3 24.76 12.95 10.96
CA LEU A 3 24.21 12.61 9.64
C LEU A 3 23.04 11.62 9.72
N ARG A 4 23.14 10.64 10.64
CA ARG A 4 22.15 9.56 10.80
C ARG A 4 20.84 10.05 11.40
N ARG A 5 20.88 11.04 12.31
CA ARG A 5 19.69 11.69 12.89
C ARG A 5 18.98 12.60 11.88
N SER A 6 19.74 13.35 11.09
CA SER A 6 19.21 14.21 10.02
C SER A 6 18.46 13.39 8.96
N LEU A 7 19.02 12.25 8.54
CA LEU A 7 18.39 11.36 7.57
C LEU A 7 17.15 10.64 8.12
N SER A 8 17.16 10.22 9.40
CA SER A 8 15.97 9.63 10.02
C SER A 8 14.85 10.64 10.19
N GLN A 9 15.17 11.90 10.51
CA GLN A 9 14.19 12.99 10.58
C GLN A 9 13.63 13.33 9.20
N GLY A 10 14.48 13.34 8.16
CA GLY A 10 14.05 13.52 6.77
C GLY A 10 13.13 12.39 6.30
N LEU A 11 13.41 11.14 6.66
CA LEU A 11 12.56 10.01 6.28
C LEU A 11 11.23 9.99 7.04
N LEU A 12 11.24 10.36 8.32
CA LEU A 12 10.02 10.53 9.11
C LEU A 12 9.16 11.67 8.54
N GLY A 13 9.78 12.80 8.20
CA GLY A 13 9.12 13.92 7.52
C GLY A 13 8.53 13.51 6.17
N LEU A 14 9.27 12.71 5.37
CA LEU A 14 8.77 12.15 4.11
C LEU A 14 7.59 11.21 4.32
N MET A 15 7.66 10.30 5.31
CA MET A 15 6.54 9.39 5.61
C MET A 15 5.29 10.16 6.05
N LEU A 16 5.44 11.17 6.91
CA LEU A 16 4.34 12.02 7.35
C LEU A 16 3.77 12.85 6.20
N MET A 17 4.64 13.36 5.31
CA MET A 17 4.22 14.08 4.11
C MET A 17 3.44 13.17 3.15
N LEU A 18 3.92 11.96 2.89
CA LEU A 18 3.24 10.97 2.05
C LEU A 18 1.91 10.55 2.67
N LEU A 19 1.85 10.36 3.99
CA LEU A 19 0.61 10.08 4.72
C LEU A 19 -0.38 11.24 4.59
N GLY A 20 0.08 12.47 4.84
CA GLY A 20 -0.74 13.68 4.70
C GLY A 20 -1.25 13.86 3.27
N LEU A 21 -0.41 13.61 2.26
CA LEU A 21 -0.78 13.63 0.86
C LEU A 21 -1.83 12.56 0.54
N PHE A 22 -1.64 11.33 1.04
CA PHE A 22 -2.62 10.25 0.86
C PHE A 22 -3.98 10.61 1.46
N VAL A 23 -4.00 11.15 2.69
CA VAL A 23 -5.23 11.63 3.34
C VAL A 23 -5.87 12.75 2.53
N LEU A 24 -5.10 13.74 2.06
CA LEU A 24 -5.60 14.86 1.27
C LEU A 24 -6.21 14.40 -0.05
N VAL A 25 -5.53 13.52 -0.79
CA VAL A 25 -6.04 12.92 -2.04
C VAL A 25 -7.32 12.14 -1.77
N SER A 26 -7.35 11.35 -0.70
CA SER A 26 -8.54 10.58 -0.32
C SER A 26 -9.73 11.49 -0.02
N LEU A 27 -9.51 12.58 0.73
CA LEU A 27 -10.54 13.59 1.00
C LEU A 27 -11.00 14.29 -0.29
N ALA A 28 -10.07 14.66 -1.18
CA ALA A 28 -10.41 15.28 -2.45
C ALA A 28 -11.27 14.36 -3.34
N VAL A 29 -10.93 13.07 -3.41
CA VAL A 29 -11.72 12.06 -4.13
C VAL A 29 -13.10 11.89 -3.50
N LEU A 30 -13.19 11.80 -2.16
CA LEU A 30 -14.47 11.67 -1.45
C LEU A 30 -15.37 12.88 -1.64
N LEU A 31 -14.80 14.09 -1.63
CA LEU A 31 -15.52 15.34 -1.89
C LEU A 31 -15.97 15.42 -3.34
N TRP A 32 -15.11 15.06 -4.29
CA TRP A 32 -15.45 15.01 -5.71
C TRP A 32 -16.58 14.01 -5.99
N ALA A 33 -16.55 12.84 -5.34
CA ALA A 33 -17.59 11.83 -5.43
C ALA A 33 -18.98 12.31 -4.96
N GLN A 34 -19.08 13.36 -4.12
CA GLN A 34 -20.39 13.91 -3.74
C GLN A 34 -21.12 14.60 -4.91
N PHE A 35 -20.40 14.95 -5.98
CA PHE A 35 -20.94 15.67 -7.13
C PHE A 35 -21.19 14.76 -8.35
N GLU A 36 -20.89 13.47 -8.27
CA GLU A 36 -21.16 12.50 -9.33
C GLU A 36 -22.23 11.49 -8.89
N SER A 37 -22.94 10.91 -9.86
CA SER A 37 -23.82 9.77 -9.59
C SER A 37 -23.00 8.53 -9.25
N LEU A 38 -23.59 7.62 -8.46
CA LEU A 38 -22.97 6.34 -8.13
C LEU A 38 -22.53 5.58 -9.40
N ASP A 39 -23.37 5.55 -10.43
CA ASP A 39 -23.06 4.88 -11.70
C ASP A 39 -21.85 5.49 -12.42
N ALA A 40 -21.69 6.82 -12.37
CA ALA A 40 -20.57 7.51 -12.99
C ALA A 40 -19.26 7.23 -12.24
N ILE A 41 -19.33 7.18 -10.91
CA ILE A 41 -18.20 6.81 -10.05
C ILE A 41 -17.78 5.37 -10.32
N GLU A 42 -18.74 4.44 -10.38
CA GLU A 42 -18.49 3.03 -10.63
C GLU A 42 -17.81 2.81 -12.00
N GLY A 43 -18.35 3.40 -13.07
CA GLY A 43 -17.75 3.30 -14.40
C GLY A 43 -16.32 3.85 -14.48
N ARG A 44 -16.01 4.93 -13.74
CA ARG A 44 -14.64 5.46 -13.67
C ARG A 44 -13.73 4.59 -12.82
N LEU A 45 -14.22 4.01 -11.72
CA LEU A 45 -13.46 3.08 -10.92
C LEU A 45 -13.14 1.81 -11.71
N GLU A 46 -14.08 1.27 -12.47
CA GLU A 46 -13.86 0.12 -13.34
C GLU A 46 -12.80 0.42 -14.41
N ALA A 47 -12.86 1.59 -15.04
CA ALA A 47 -11.86 2.02 -16.01
C ALA A 47 -10.46 2.22 -15.38
N ALA A 48 -10.40 2.68 -14.14
CA ALA A 48 -9.14 2.91 -13.41
C ALA A 48 -8.59 1.66 -12.71
N ALA A 49 -9.42 0.64 -12.45
CA ALA A 49 -9.07 -0.59 -11.76
C ALA A 49 -7.79 -1.28 -12.29
N PRO A 50 -7.56 -1.44 -13.61
CA PRO A 50 -6.32 -2.03 -14.10
C PRO A 50 -5.10 -1.16 -13.78
N TRP A 51 -5.23 0.17 -13.89
CA TRP A 51 -4.15 1.10 -13.56
C TRP A 51 -3.80 1.10 -12.08
N LEU A 52 -4.81 1.04 -11.20
CA LEU A 52 -4.62 0.94 -9.76
C LEU A 52 -3.92 -0.37 -9.39
N THR A 53 -4.31 -1.48 -10.02
CA THR A 53 -3.66 -2.79 -9.84
C THR A 53 -2.19 -2.75 -10.27
N VAL A 54 -1.89 -2.20 -11.46
CA VAL A 54 -0.52 -2.03 -11.94
C VAL A 54 0.29 -1.16 -10.98
N MET A 55 -0.27 -0.05 -10.51
CA MET A 55 0.38 0.83 -9.53
C MET A 55 0.71 0.09 -8.23
N ARG A 56 -0.23 -0.69 -7.68
CA ARG A 56 -0.03 -1.48 -6.45
C ARG A 56 1.05 -2.54 -6.62
N ILE A 57 1.03 -3.30 -7.72
CA ILE A 57 2.08 -4.29 -8.03
C ILE A 57 3.46 -3.62 -8.12
N ASN A 58 3.55 -2.47 -8.79
CA ASN A 58 4.80 -1.70 -8.87
C ASN A 58 5.31 -1.28 -7.48
N VAL A 59 4.42 -0.85 -6.58
CA VAL A 59 4.80 -0.53 -5.19
C VAL A 59 5.33 -1.77 -4.46
N ILE A 60 4.66 -2.92 -4.58
CA ILE A 60 5.13 -4.18 -3.96
C ILE A 60 6.52 -4.55 -4.48
N VAL A 61 6.72 -4.52 -5.79
CA VAL A 61 8.03 -4.81 -6.41
C VAL A 61 9.09 -3.82 -5.93
N ALA A 62 8.78 -2.53 -5.91
CA ALA A 62 9.69 -1.49 -5.44
C ALA A 62 10.10 -1.71 -3.97
N VAL A 63 9.15 -2.07 -3.10
CA VAL A 63 9.44 -2.43 -1.71
C VAL A 63 10.38 -3.63 -1.65
N VAL A 64 10.09 -4.72 -2.35
CA VAL A 64 10.90 -5.95 -2.33
C VAL A 64 12.32 -5.72 -2.86
N VAL A 65 12.46 -4.95 -3.95
CA VAL A 65 13.75 -4.64 -4.60
C VAL A 65 14.57 -3.68 -3.74
N THR A 66 13.94 -2.67 -3.15
CA THR A 66 14.64 -1.62 -2.39
C THR A 66 14.91 -2.05 -0.94
N TRP A 67 14.17 -3.05 -0.42
CA TRP A 67 14.29 -3.56 0.94
C TRP A 67 15.71 -3.88 1.39
N PRO A 68 16.54 -4.62 0.62
CA PRO A 68 17.90 -4.93 1.05
C PRO A 68 18.72 -3.66 1.24
N ARG A 69 18.64 -2.71 0.30
CA ARG A 69 19.38 -1.43 0.39
C ARG A 69 18.98 -0.66 1.64
N LEU A 70 17.67 -0.56 1.91
CA LEU A 70 17.16 0.11 3.12
C LEU A 70 17.66 -0.55 4.40
N VAL A 71 17.53 -1.87 4.52
CA VAL A 71 17.95 -2.62 5.71
C VAL A 71 19.46 -2.50 5.93
N THR A 72 20.26 -2.57 4.86
CA THR A 72 21.72 -2.45 4.95
C THR A 72 22.20 -1.08 5.38
N TRP A 73 21.41 -0.04 5.09
CA TRP A 73 21.71 1.34 5.44
C TRP A 73 21.22 1.70 6.85
N TRP A 74 20.07 1.16 7.26
CA TRP A 74 19.40 1.51 8.51
C TRP A 74 19.77 0.63 9.70
N VAL A 75 20.21 -0.61 9.48
CA VAL A 75 20.42 -1.57 10.56
C VAL A 75 21.90 -1.85 10.73
N VAL A 76 22.47 -1.27 11.80
CA VAL A 76 23.89 -1.41 12.15
C VAL A 76 24.17 -2.78 12.76
N ASP A 77 23.24 -3.28 13.58
CA ASP A 77 23.35 -4.59 14.23
C ASP A 77 23.28 -5.72 13.19
N PRO A 78 24.36 -6.51 13.04
CA PRO A 78 24.41 -7.62 12.08
C PRO A 78 23.31 -8.67 12.28
N ALA A 79 22.95 -8.97 13.53
CA ALA A 79 21.96 -10.00 13.84
C ALA A 79 20.55 -9.56 13.43
N ARG A 80 20.18 -8.31 13.77
CA ARG A 80 18.91 -7.70 13.32
C ARG A 80 18.85 -7.52 11.81
N ARG A 81 19.96 -7.13 11.18
CA ARG A 81 20.06 -6.98 9.72
C ARG A 81 19.76 -8.32 9.02
N ALA A 82 20.39 -9.40 9.47
CA ALA A 82 20.14 -10.74 8.92
C ALA A 82 18.69 -11.19 9.12
N ALA A 83 18.10 -10.94 10.29
CA ALA A 83 16.70 -11.25 10.55
C ALA A 83 15.74 -10.49 9.61
N LEU A 84 15.97 -9.19 9.40
CA LEU A 84 15.13 -8.35 8.53
C LEU A 84 15.29 -8.68 7.04
N LEU A 85 16.50 -9.05 6.60
CA LEU A 85 16.70 -9.52 5.23
C LEU A 85 15.96 -10.84 4.98
N ARG A 86 15.92 -11.76 5.96
CA ARG A 86 15.12 -12.98 5.89
C ARG A 86 13.61 -12.71 5.86
N ALA A 87 13.16 -11.68 6.58
CA ALA A 87 11.74 -11.29 6.63
C ALA A 87 11.21 -10.69 5.31
N ARG A 88 12.08 -10.31 4.36
CA ARG A 88 11.72 -9.71 3.07
C ARG A 88 10.61 -10.46 2.35
N TRP A 89 10.76 -11.78 2.23
CA TRP A 89 9.80 -12.60 1.49
C TRP A 89 8.49 -12.82 2.26
N ARG A 90 8.55 -12.80 3.60
CA ARG A 90 7.33 -12.78 4.43
C ARG A 90 6.55 -11.50 4.22
N LEU A 91 7.22 -10.34 4.21
CA LEU A 91 6.58 -9.06 3.91
C LEU A 91 5.97 -9.06 2.50
N ALA A 92 6.73 -9.53 1.50
CA ALA A 92 6.25 -9.65 0.13
C ALA A 92 4.99 -10.53 0.03
N GLY A 93 5.02 -11.72 0.67
CA GLY A 93 3.88 -12.61 0.72
C GLY A 93 2.65 -11.96 1.36
N TRP A 94 2.82 -11.25 2.47
CA TRP A 94 1.73 -10.51 3.11
C TRP A 94 1.18 -9.38 2.23
N LEU A 95 2.03 -8.63 1.54
CA LEU A 95 1.58 -7.59 0.61
C LEU A 95 0.76 -8.16 -0.55
N VAL A 96 1.17 -9.32 -1.08
CA VAL A 96 0.43 -10.02 -2.14
C VAL A 96 -0.91 -10.55 -1.61
N ILE A 97 -0.92 -11.15 -0.41
CA ILE A 97 -2.17 -11.63 0.22
C ILE A 97 -3.15 -10.46 0.42
N LEU A 98 -2.65 -9.32 0.90
CA LEU A 98 -3.47 -8.11 1.06
C LEU A 98 -3.97 -7.58 -0.29
N GLU A 99 -3.16 -7.59 -1.35
CA GLU A 99 -3.61 -7.20 -2.70
C GLU A 99 -4.73 -8.11 -3.21
N ILE A 100 -4.62 -9.42 -2.98
CA ILE A 100 -5.62 -10.38 -3.40
C ILE A 100 -6.92 -10.22 -2.58
N THR A 101 -6.79 -10.07 -1.27
CA THR A 101 -7.98 -9.95 -0.39
C THR A 101 -8.70 -8.61 -0.54
N LEU A 102 -7.95 -7.50 -0.60
CA LEU A 102 -8.50 -6.14 -0.64
C LEU A 102 -8.59 -5.59 -2.07
N GLY A 103 -7.54 -5.75 -2.87
CA GLY A 103 -7.43 -5.15 -4.19
C GLY A 103 -8.24 -5.86 -5.28
N GLN A 104 -8.35 -7.19 -5.20
CA GLN A 104 -9.19 -7.99 -6.10
C GLN A 104 -10.63 -8.18 -5.58
N GLY A 105 -10.96 -7.56 -4.45
CA GLY A 105 -12.33 -7.57 -3.93
C GLY A 105 -12.81 -8.93 -3.41
N LEU A 106 -11.92 -9.89 -3.11
CA LEU A 106 -12.32 -11.19 -2.54
C LEU A 106 -13.12 -11.02 -1.25
N VAL A 107 -12.77 -10.05 -0.40
CA VAL A 107 -13.55 -9.74 0.81
C VAL A 107 -14.94 -9.22 0.45
N GLY A 108 -15.05 -8.37 -0.58
CA GLY A 108 -16.33 -7.87 -1.08
C GLY A 108 -17.21 -8.99 -1.63
N ALA A 109 -16.64 -9.87 -2.47
CA ALA A 109 -17.32 -11.05 -3.01
C ALA A 109 -17.75 -12.03 -1.90
N PHE A 110 -16.90 -12.23 -0.89
CA PHE A 110 -17.21 -13.06 0.26
C PHE A 110 -18.36 -12.48 1.09
N ILE A 111 -18.32 -11.19 1.42
CA ILE A 111 -19.41 -10.51 2.13
C ILE A 111 -20.72 -10.56 1.32
N ALA A 112 -20.65 -10.32 0.02
CA ALA A 112 -21.80 -10.43 -0.88
C ALA A 112 -22.39 -11.85 -0.86
N SER A 113 -21.56 -12.89 -0.85
CA SER A 113 -22.03 -14.29 -0.74
C SER A 113 -22.69 -14.63 0.60
N LEU A 114 -22.29 -13.97 1.69
CA LEU A 114 -22.92 -14.13 3.01
C LEU A 114 -24.23 -13.34 3.15
N MET A 115 -24.35 -12.22 2.44
CA MET A 115 -25.55 -11.38 2.47
C MET A 115 -26.59 -11.76 1.42
N ALA A 116 -26.24 -12.58 0.43
CA ALA A 116 -27.21 -13.21 -0.46
C ALA A 116 -28.06 -14.21 0.36
N PRO A 117 -29.37 -13.95 0.60
CA PRO A 117 -30.22 -14.91 1.28
C PRO A 117 -30.39 -16.12 0.35
N GLY A 118 -29.84 -17.28 0.73
CA GLY A 118 -30.11 -18.61 0.18
C GLY A 118 -30.26 -18.72 -1.34
N ALA A 119 -29.21 -19.20 -2.00
CA ALA A 119 -29.42 -20.09 -3.15
C ALA A 119 -30.00 -21.43 -2.67
#